data_AF-A0A1I4PG86-F1
#
_entry.id   AF-A0A1I4PG86-F1
#
_cell.length_a   1.000
_cell.length_b   1.000
_cell.length_c   1.000
_cell.angle_alpha   90.00
_cell.angle_beta   90.00
_cell.angle_gamma   90.00
#
_symmetry.space_group_name_H-M   'P 1'
#
loop_
_entity.id
_entity.type
_entity.pdbx_description
1 polymer ?
#
loop_
_entity_poly.entity_id
_entity_poly.type
_entity_poly.pdbx_seq_one_letter_code
_entity_poly.pdbx_strand_id
1 'polypeptide(L)'
;MNRPFYLSCEAVSTVIAAMLILVVLTTFISAINAYYIPSLGAENEIEHMQDVRDSFVEIASLAASGSSNEKVEIPLGSKEMPFGPSVSSSGTLTVDPNSSWINISMNAVAEPENRFDSVYILQDLTSISSFYLVKDAGLPATYDIIFDQDNMLHAEWIGDSTLLIETRRNGNTFFYGFVPTPLVDTDEYFTFDVLNPVYGFSDILEDVEKPFTLMLDGSFQIEYEKIPPYDNSEKRFTHDRSINISTGSFSYGPSNNFWIDQDFIFENGAVILQQSTSNRSLVRSRPFITVDNDTRLLNIQVFNVVGIADSMGGNGISTVNIQVEDHEEKTYPSVEVTNLTICSDYPSAWYSYLSTQGDVEMLEDGLVRASFYNMSVKMSSSDVMITIP
;
A
#
# COMPACT_ATOMS: atom_id res chain seq x y z
N MET A 1 -32.15 -100.73 -1.43
CA MET A 1 -30.71 -100.58 -1.77
C MET A 1 -30.41 -99.08 -1.77
N ASN A 2 -29.94 -98.53 -0.64
CA ASN A 2 -29.56 -97.12 -0.53
C ASN A 2 -28.06 -96.99 -0.80
N ARG A 3 -27.67 -96.26 -1.86
CA ARG A 3 -26.30 -95.77 -2.03
C ARG A 3 -26.19 -94.41 -1.32
N PRO A 4 -25.21 -94.19 -0.44
CA PRO A 4 -24.97 -92.85 0.09
C PRO A 4 -24.20 -92.03 -0.96
N PHE A 5 -24.70 -90.84 -1.26
CA PHE A 5 -23.97 -89.81 -2.01
C PHE A 5 -22.94 -89.19 -1.07
N TYR A 6 -21.66 -89.44 -1.32
CA TYR A 6 -20.55 -88.71 -0.72
C TYR A 6 -19.72 -88.14 -1.88
N LEU A 7 -19.80 -86.82 -2.09
CA LEU A 7 -18.77 -85.94 -2.69
C LEU A 7 -19.40 -84.58 -3.06
N SER A 8 -19.47 -83.66 -2.08
CA SER A 8 -19.59 -82.21 -2.33
C SER A 8 -19.16 -81.33 -1.14
N CYS A 9 -18.84 -81.88 0.04
CA CYS A 9 -18.43 -81.07 1.20
C CYS A 9 -17.10 -80.31 1.03
N GLU A 10 -16.13 -80.84 0.27
CA GLU A 10 -14.87 -80.13 -0.01
C GLU A 10 -15.07 -78.90 -0.91
N ALA A 11 -15.94 -79.01 -1.92
CA ALA A 11 -16.28 -77.90 -2.80
C ALA A 11 -17.02 -76.79 -2.04
N VAL A 12 -17.94 -77.14 -1.13
CA VAL A 12 -18.69 -76.18 -0.31
C VAL A 12 -17.78 -75.43 0.67
N SER A 13 -16.83 -76.10 1.32
CA SER A 13 -15.86 -75.47 2.23
C SER A 13 -14.96 -74.45 1.51
N THR A 14 -14.49 -74.81 0.31
CA THR A 14 -13.64 -73.94 -0.52
C THR A 14 -14.39 -72.68 -0.98
N VAL A 15 -15.66 -72.83 -1.36
CA VAL A 15 -16.51 -71.70 -1.76
C VAL A 15 -16.82 -70.79 -0.58
N ILE A 16 -17.12 -71.33 0.60
CA ILE A 16 -17.37 -70.54 1.81
C ILE A 16 -16.10 -69.76 2.22
N ALA A 17 -14.93 -70.39 2.18
CA ALA A 17 -13.66 -69.72 2.46
C ALA A 17 -13.40 -68.57 1.48
N ALA A 18 -13.62 -68.79 0.17
CA ALA A 18 -13.49 -67.75 -0.85
C ALA A 18 -14.49 -66.59 -0.65
N MET A 19 -15.74 -66.90 -0.29
CA MET A 19 -16.75 -65.87 0.02
C MET A 19 -16.37 -65.06 1.25
N LEU A 20 -15.84 -65.68 2.31
CA LEU A 20 -15.37 -64.97 3.50
C LEU A 20 -14.20 -64.03 3.17
N ILE A 21 -13.23 -64.50 2.38
CA ILE A 21 -12.10 -63.67 1.92
C ILE A 21 -12.61 -62.49 1.08
N LEU A 22 -13.57 -62.72 0.18
CA LEU A 22 -14.16 -61.66 -0.63
C LEU A 22 -14.91 -60.62 0.22
N VAL A 23 -15.67 -61.06 1.22
CA VAL A 23 -16.36 -60.15 2.15
C VAL A 23 -15.34 -59.31 2.94
N VAL A 24 -14.27 -59.91 3.45
CA VAL A 24 -13.22 -59.16 4.15
C VAL A 24 -12.54 -58.15 3.21
N LEU A 25 -12.21 -58.57 1.99
CA LEU A 25 -11.54 -57.72 1.00
C LEU A 25 -12.43 -56.54 0.58
N THR A 26 -13.70 -56.80 0.26
CA THR A 26 -14.67 -55.76 -0.11
C THR A 26 -14.94 -54.79 1.05
N THR A 27 -14.95 -55.28 2.29
CA THR A 27 -15.10 -54.44 3.49
C THR A 27 -13.87 -53.54 3.67
N PHE A 28 -12.67 -54.09 3.48
CA PHE A 28 -11.42 -53.34 3.55
C PHE A 28 -11.33 -52.25 2.47
N ILE A 29 -11.65 -52.59 1.21
CA ILE A 29 -11.68 -51.61 0.11
C ILE A 29 -12.73 -50.53 0.36
N SER A 30 -13.91 -50.91 0.86
CA SER A 30 -14.95 -49.95 1.25
C SER A 30 -14.47 -49.00 2.34
N ALA A 31 -13.74 -49.50 3.34
CA ALA A 31 -13.19 -48.68 4.40
C ALA A 31 -12.11 -47.70 3.90
N ILE A 32 -11.23 -48.13 2.98
CA ILE A 32 -10.24 -47.25 2.35
C ILE A 32 -10.94 -46.10 1.61
N ASN A 33 -11.94 -46.41 0.79
CA ASN A 33 -12.66 -45.40 0.01
C ASN A 33 -13.52 -44.47 0.88
N ALA A 34 -14.08 -44.98 1.98
CA ALA A 34 -14.97 -44.20 2.84
C ALA A 34 -14.21 -43.28 3.83
N TYR A 35 -13.00 -43.67 4.24
CA TYR A 35 -12.30 -42.96 5.32
C TYR A 35 -10.91 -42.47 4.93
N TYR A 36 -10.10 -43.30 4.26
CA TYR A 36 -8.70 -42.99 4.03
C TYR A 36 -8.48 -42.06 2.82
N ILE A 37 -9.18 -42.29 1.71
CA ILE A 37 -9.07 -41.43 0.52
C ILE A 37 -9.56 -40.00 0.82
N PRO A 38 -10.75 -39.78 1.44
CA PRO A 38 -11.20 -38.43 1.74
C PRO A 38 -10.29 -37.69 2.73
N SER A 39 -9.72 -38.40 3.73
CA SER A 39 -8.82 -37.75 4.70
C SER A 39 -7.50 -37.32 4.05
N LEU A 40 -6.88 -38.18 3.24
CA LEU A 40 -5.67 -37.82 2.50
C LEU A 40 -5.93 -36.72 1.48
N GLY A 41 -7.08 -36.76 0.80
CA GLY A 41 -7.46 -35.72 -0.14
C GLY A 41 -7.66 -34.37 0.51
N ALA A 42 -8.31 -34.34 1.67
CA ALA A 42 -8.45 -33.12 2.45
C ALA A 42 -7.08 -32.59 2.89
N GLU A 43 -6.17 -33.44 3.36
CA GLU A 43 -4.80 -33.03 3.73
C GLU A 43 -4.04 -32.41 2.55
N ASN A 44 -4.07 -33.05 1.37
CA ASN A 44 -3.44 -32.52 0.16
C ASN A 44 -4.06 -31.20 -0.32
N GLU A 45 -5.38 -31.06 -0.26
CA GLU A 45 -6.06 -29.83 -0.64
C GLU A 45 -5.82 -28.71 0.39
N ILE A 46 -5.68 -29.03 1.68
CA ILE A 46 -5.26 -28.06 2.70
C ILE A 46 -3.84 -27.54 2.41
N GLU A 47 -2.88 -28.43 2.13
CA GLU A 47 -1.50 -28.06 1.79
C GLU A 47 -1.48 -27.18 0.53
N HIS A 48 -2.19 -27.60 -0.52
CA HIS A 48 -2.35 -26.82 -1.74
C HIS A 48 -2.89 -25.40 -1.49
N MET A 49 -3.94 -25.27 -0.67
CA MET A 49 -4.50 -23.96 -0.35
C MET A 49 -3.55 -23.09 0.50
N GLN A 50 -2.62 -23.69 1.25
CA GLN A 50 -1.56 -22.94 1.93
C GLN A 50 -0.52 -22.44 0.93
N ASP A 51 -0.12 -23.26 -0.04
CA ASP A 51 0.81 -22.86 -1.10
C ASP A 51 0.23 -21.68 -1.89
N VAL A 52 -1.04 -21.75 -2.31
CA VAL A 52 -1.71 -20.64 -3.02
C VAL A 52 -1.76 -19.38 -2.17
N ARG A 53 -2.11 -19.49 -0.88
CA ARG A 53 -2.12 -18.34 0.04
C ARG A 53 -0.76 -17.65 0.06
N ASP A 54 0.30 -18.44 0.15
CA ASP A 54 1.67 -17.94 0.28
C ASP A 54 2.10 -17.23 -1.00
N SER A 55 1.73 -17.75 -2.18
CA SER A 55 1.89 -17.03 -3.45
C SER A 55 1.17 -15.67 -3.44
N PHE A 56 -0.07 -15.58 -2.95
CA PHE A 56 -0.80 -14.30 -2.89
C PHE A 56 -0.19 -13.30 -1.90
N VAL A 57 0.38 -13.78 -0.80
CA VAL A 57 1.13 -12.92 0.15
C VAL A 57 2.42 -12.42 -0.50
N GLU A 58 3.11 -13.26 -1.27
CA GLU A 58 4.27 -12.87 -2.07
C GLU A 58 3.91 -11.76 -3.07
N ILE A 59 2.80 -11.91 -3.81
CA ILE A 59 2.27 -10.87 -4.72
C ILE A 59 2.07 -9.54 -4.00
N ALA A 60 1.43 -9.55 -2.83
CA ALA A 60 1.21 -8.33 -2.06
C ALA A 60 2.51 -7.69 -1.58
N SER A 61 3.51 -8.50 -1.21
CA SER A 61 4.84 -8.01 -0.84
C SER A 61 5.58 -7.42 -2.05
N LEU A 62 5.51 -8.06 -3.21
CA LEU A 62 6.13 -7.59 -4.45
C LEU A 62 5.52 -6.26 -4.89
N ALA A 63 4.19 -6.14 -4.85
CA ALA A 63 3.47 -4.90 -5.11
C ALA A 63 4.00 -3.75 -4.22
N ALA A 64 4.13 -3.99 -2.92
CA ALA A 64 4.60 -2.98 -1.97
C ALA A 64 6.07 -2.58 -2.11
N SER A 65 6.91 -3.49 -2.62
CA SER A 65 8.35 -3.25 -2.77
C SER A 65 8.73 -2.36 -3.97
N GLY A 66 7.78 -2.06 -4.88
CA GLY A 66 8.08 -1.34 -6.13
C GLY A 66 8.90 -2.18 -7.12
N SER A 67 8.83 -3.51 -7.02
CA SER A 67 9.65 -4.40 -7.86
C SER A 67 9.30 -4.29 -9.34
N SER A 68 10.32 -4.04 -10.16
CA SER A 68 10.18 -3.96 -11.62
C SER A 68 10.33 -5.35 -12.25
N ASN A 69 9.19 -6.01 -12.46
CA ASN A 69 9.03 -7.24 -13.26
C ASN A 69 9.54 -8.53 -12.61
N GLU A 70 8.67 -9.16 -11.82
CA GLU A 70 8.90 -10.40 -11.07
C GLU A 70 7.94 -11.53 -11.48
N LYS A 71 8.33 -12.78 -11.23
CA LYS A 71 7.53 -13.96 -11.56
C LYS A 71 7.13 -14.73 -10.32
N VAL A 72 5.84 -15.02 -10.19
CA VAL A 72 5.29 -15.82 -9.09
C VAL A 72 4.70 -17.11 -9.64
N GLU A 73 5.11 -18.24 -9.08
CA GLU A 73 4.51 -19.54 -9.39
C GLU A 73 3.29 -19.77 -8.49
N ILE A 74 2.15 -20.07 -9.10
CA ILE A 74 0.90 -20.35 -8.40
C ILE A 74 0.44 -21.76 -8.79
N PRO A 75 0.30 -22.70 -7.82
CA PRO A 75 -0.28 -23.99 -8.11
C PRO A 75 -1.79 -23.81 -8.34
N LEU A 76 -2.29 -24.29 -9.47
CA LEU A 76 -3.71 -24.26 -9.81
C LEU A 76 -4.48 -25.49 -9.31
N GLY A 77 -3.78 -26.56 -8.95
CA GLY A 77 -4.39 -27.78 -8.46
C GLY A 77 -3.47 -28.56 -7.53
N SER A 78 -4.06 -29.43 -6.73
CA SER A 78 -3.35 -30.28 -5.78
C SER A 78 -2.55 -31.37 -6.50
N LYS A 79 -1.43 -31.77 -5.87
CA LYS A 79 -0.58 -32.87 -6.36
C LYS A 79 -1.36 -34.20 -6.38
N GLU A 80 -1.04 -35.06 -7.34
CA GLU A 80 -1.65 -36.38 -7.47
C GLU A 80 -1.45 -37.24 -6.20
N MET A 81 -2.49 -38.00 -5.82
CA MET A 81 -2.43 -38.92 -4.67
C MET A 81 -1.73 -40.23 -5.02
N PRO A 82 -0.96 -40.83 -4.09
CA PRO A 82 -0.20 -42.05 -4.34
C PRO A 82 -1.06 -43.31 -4.51
N PHE A 83 -2.29 -43.35 -3.97
CA PHE A 83 -3.20 -44.51 -4.07
C PHE A 83 -4.67 -44.05 -4.20
N GLY A 84 -5.24 -44.11 -5.40
CA GLY A 84 -6.65 -43.76 -5.66
C GLY A 84 -6.91 -43.30 -7.09
N PRO A 85 -8.16 -42.99 -7.47
CA PRO A 85 -8.41 -42.24 -8.69
C PRO A 85 -7.69 -40.89 -8.61
N SER A 86 -7.11 -40.42 -9.72
CA SER A 86 -6.48 -39.10 -9.85
C SER A 86 -7.53 -38.00 -9.73
N VAL A 87 -7.99 -37.73 -8.50
CA VAL A 87 -8.89 -36.60 -8.23
C VAL A 87 -7.99 -35.43 -7.83
N SER A 88 -7.35 -34.81 -8.83
CA SER A 88 -6.63 -33.56 -8.63
C SER A 88 -7.66 -32.43 -8.47
N SER A 89 -7.45 -31.53 -7.52
CA SER A 89 -8.19 -30.27 -7.54
C SER A 89 -7.78 -29.43 -8.76
N SER A 90 -8.61 -28.46 -9.10
CA SER A 90 -8.30 -27.48 -10.14
C SER A 90 -8.62 -26.09 -9.62
N GLY A 91 -8.25 -25.08 -10.38
CA GLY A 91 -8.36 -23.70 -9.94
C GLY A 91 -8.30 -22.76 -11.12
N THR A 92 -8.89 -21.58 -10.93
CA THR A 92 -8.99 -20.54 -11.94
C THR A 92 -8.39 -19.26 -11.40
N LEU A 93 -7.43 -18.71 -12.13
CA LEU A 93 -6.93 -17.36 -11.91
C LEU A 93 -7.76 -16.38 -12.73
N THR A 94 -8.08 -15.23 -12.14
CA THR A 94 -8.81 -14.15 -12.82
C THR A 94 -8.18 -12.81 -12.48
N VAL A 95 -7.85 -12.03 -13.49
CA VAL A 95 -7.45 -10.62 -13.35
C VAL A 95 -8.64 -9.77 -13.81
N ASP A 96 -9.09 -8.84 -12.97
CA ASP A 96 -10.11 -7.86 -13.33
C ASP A 96 -9.70 -6.45 -12.87
N PRO A 97 -9.18 -5.60 -13.77
CA PRO A 97 -8.77 -4.22 -13.47
C PRO A 97 -9.90 -3.30 -12.98
N ASN A 98 -11.17 -3.67 -13.18
CA ASN A 98 -12.32 -2.80 -12.91
C ASN A 98 -13.25 -3.33 -11.80
N SER A 99 -12.85 -4.37 -11.06
CA SER A 99 -13.70 -5.02 -10.06
C SER A 99 -13.93 -4.17 -8.79
N SER A 100 -13.06 -3.19 -8.52
CA SER A 100 -13.11 -2.38 -7.30
C SER A 100 -12.54 -0.99 -7.52
N TRP A 101 -12.93 -0.06 -6.66
CA TRP A 101 -12.40 1.31 -6.66
C TRP A 101 -12.35 1.90 -5.25
N ILE A 102 -11.50 2.91 -5.09
CA ILE A 102 -11.36 3.68 -3.87
C ILE A 102 -11.49 5.17 -4.15
N ASN A 103 -12.34 5.84 -3.37
CA ASN A 103 -12.43 7.29 -3.31
C ASN A 103 -11.81 7.79 -2.01
N ILE A 104 -10.89 8.74 -2.12
CA ILE A 104 -10.27 9.43 -1.00
C ILE A 104 -10.72 10.89 -1.10
N SER A 105 -11.65 11.28 -0.22
CA SER A 105 -12.07 12.67 -0.08
C SER A 105 -11.44 13.28 1.16
N MET A 106 -10.88 14.47 1.02
CA MET A 106 -10.20 15.21 2.06
C MET A 106 -10.86 16.57 2.16
N ASN A 107 -11.46 16.86 3.30
CA ASN A 107 -12.10 18.14 3.58
C ASN A 107 -11.15 19.04 4.34
N ALA A 108 -11.14 20.32 3.97
CA ALA A 108 -10.30 21.35 4.57
C ALA A 108 -8.82 20.94 4.68
N VAL A 109 -8.23 20.47 3.58
CA VAL A 109 -6.78 20.27 3.44
C VAL A 109 -6.09 21.62 3.58
N ALA A 110 -5.15 21.74 4.51
CA ALA A 110 -4.39 22.98 4.66
C ALA A 110 -3.46 23.22 3.47
N GLU A 111 -3.15 24.48 3.20
CA GLU A 111 -1.92 24.85 2.52
C GLU A 111 -0.92 25.40 3.55
N PRO A 112 0.36 24.99 3.47
CA PRO A 112 1.38 25.48 4.39
C PRO A 112 1.46 27.00 4.34
N GLU A 113 1.64 27.62 5.51
CA GLU A 113 2.02 29.02 5.60
C GLU A 113 3.33 29.18 4.86
N ASN A 114 3.30 30.00 3.82
CA ASN A 114 4.46 30.23 2.99
C ASN A 114 4.99 31.64 3.17
N ARG A 115 4.38 32.48 4.02
CA ARG A 115 4.90 33.80 4.37
C ARG A 115 5.13 33.90 5.87
N PHE A 116 6.39 34.15 6.24
CA PHE A 116 6.81 34.34 7.62
C PHE A 116 7.40 35.74 7.75
N ASP A 117 6.81 36.60 8.59
CA ASP A 117 7.23 38.01 8.77
C ASP A 117 7.87 38.26 10.15
N SER A 118 8.39 37.21 10.80
CA SER A 118 9.02 37.28 12.12
C SER A 118 9.90 36.07 12.38
N VAL A 119 10.54 36.03 13.56
CA VAL A 119 11.28 34.85 14.00
C VAL A 119 10.37 33.61 13.98
N TYR A 120 10.79 32.57 13.26
CA TYR A 120 10.05 31.33 13.13
C TYR A 120 10.99 30.13 13.05
N ILE A 121 10.59 28.99 13.60
CA ILE A 121 11.36 27.74 13.57
C ILE A 121 10.56 26.71 12.78
N LEU A 122 11.02 26.39 11.57
CA LEU A 122 10.49 25.30 10.76
C LEU A 122 11.23 24.01 11.07
N GLN A 123 10.53 23.01 11.58
CA GLN A 123 11.08 21.71 11.93
C GLN A 123 10.67 20.65 10.92
N ASP A 124 11.40 19.53 10.95
CA ASP A 124 11.11 18.31 10.20
C ASP A 124 11.10 18.47 8.67
N LEU A 125 11.75 19.51 8.14
CA LEU A 125 11.78 19.83 6.72
C LEU A 125 12.47 18.71 5.92
N THR A 126 11.84 18.28 4.83
CA THR A 126 12.38 17.28 3.89
C THR A 126 12.84 17.91 2.59
N SER A 127 12.23 19.03 2.20
CA SER A 127 12.62 19.79 1.01
C SER A 127 12.13 21.22 1.07
N ILE A 128 12.84 22.09 0.37
CA ILE A 128 12.43 23.47 0.08
C ILE A 128 12.48 23.61 -1.44
N SER A 129 11.34 23.91 -2.06
CA SER A 129 11.24 24.08 -3.52
C SER A 129 11.49 25.52 -3.95
N SER A 130 11.17 26.48 -3.08
CA SER A 130 11.46 27.89 -3.31
C SER A 130 11.69 28.65 -2.01
N PHE A 131 12.59 29.63 -2.03
CA PHE A 131 12.95 30.40 -0.86
C PHE A 131 13.33 31.82 -1.26
N TYR A 132 12.50 32.79 -0.86
CA TYR A 132 12.69 34.20 -1.13
C TYR A 132 12.78 35.02 0.16
N LEU A 133 13.71 35.97 0.20
CA LEU A 133 13.64 37.09 1.13
C LEU A 133 12.57 38.06 0.62
N VAL A 134 11.77 38.63 1.51
CA VAL A 134 10.73 39.61 1.18
C VAL A 134 11.12 40.95 1.79
N LYS A 135 11.27 41.98 0.96
CA LYS A 135 11.50 43.36 1.40
C LYS A 135 10.28 44.22 1.14
N ASP A 136 9.76 44.81 2.22
CA ASP A 136 8.78 45.88 2.16
C ASP A 136 9.48 47.24 2.07
N ALA A 137 8.79 48.24 1.51
CA ALA A 137 9.36 49.56 1.26
C ALA A 137 9.78 50.32 2.53
N GLY A 138 10.90 51.05 2.44
CA GLY A 138 11.24 52.12 3.38
C GLY A 138 11.95 51.74 4.69
N LEU A 139 12.28 50.47 4.93
CA LEU A 139 13.06 50.06 6.11
C LEU A 139 14.29 49.21 5.72
N PRO A 140 15.45 49.38 6.41
CA PRO A 140 16.50 48.38 6.37
C PRO A 140 15.95 47.07 6.92
N ALA A 141 16.27 45.97 6.24
CA ALA A 141 15.77 44.65 6.58
C ALA A 141 16.97 43.71 6.68
N THR A 142 17.00 42.98 7.80
CA THR A 142 18.01 41.98 8.11
C THR A 142 17.33 40.63 8.09
N TYR A 143 18.00 39.65 7.52
CA TYR A 143 17.50 38.30 7.34
C TYR A 143 18.57 37.33 7.83
N ASP A 144 18.19 36.46 8.74
CA ASP A 144 19.01 35.34 9.17
C ASP A 144 18.29 34.04 8.88
N ILE A 145 18.98 33.14 8.18
CA ILE A 145 18.58 31.76 7.93
C ILE A 145 19.63 30.87 8.57
N ILE A 146 19.26 30.17 9.63
CA ILE A 146 20.20 29.42 10.47
C ILE A 146 19.76 27.96 10.50
N PHE A 147 20.64 27.06 10.06
CA PHE A 147 20.48 25.61 10.24
C PHE A 147 21.12 25.17 11.55
N ASP A 148 22.38 25.56 11.74
CA ASP A 148 23.19 25.22 12.89
C ASP A 148 24.29 26.30 13.09
N GLN A 149 25.29 26.01 13.92
CA GLN A 149 26.36 26.97 14.23
C GLN A 149 27.34 27.19 13.07
N ASP A 150 27.42 26.25 12.13
CA ASP A 150 28.39 26.17 11.04
C ASP A 150 27.78 26.50 9.67
N ASN A 151 26.45 26.40 9.54
CA ASN A 151 25.67 26.59 8.33
C ASN A 151 24.61 27.68 8.53
N MET A 152 24.86 28.86 7.94
CA MET A 152 23.96 30.01 8.04
C MET A 152 24.06 30.91 6.81
N LEU A 153 22.98 31.61 6.52
CA LEU A 153 22.93 32.72 5.57
C LEU A 153 22.44 33.96 6.31
N HIS A 154 23.25 35.02 6.25
CA HIS A 154 22.91 36.35 6.72
C HIS A 154 22.78 37.26 5.52
N ALA A 155 21.72 38.04 5.46
CA ALA A 155 21.54 39.06 4.44
C ALA A 155 21.04 40.37 5.06
N GLU A 156 21.61 41.48 4.61
CA GLU A 156 21.24 42.82 5.08
C GLU A 156 21.06 43.75 3.89
N TRP A 157 19.89 44.39 3.80
CA TRP A 157 19.68 45.44 2.81
C TRP A 157 20.36 46.74 3.23
N ILE A 158 21.33 47.18 2.44
CA ILE A 158 22.10 48.39 2.68
C ILE A 158 21.62 49.47 1.70
N GLY A 159 20.96 50.48 2.24
CA GLY A 159 20.30 51.52 1.44
C GLY A 159 19.13 50.96 0.61
N ASP A 160 18.90 51.57 -0.56
CA ASP A 160 17.66 51.33 -1.32
C ASP A 160 17.82 50.33 -2.49
N SER A 161 19.05 49.89 -2.81
CA SER A 161 19.32 49.10 -4.03
C SER A 161 20.50 48.14 -3.91
N THR A 162 20.89 47.75 -2.70
CA THR A 162 22.01 46.82 -2.50
C THR A 162 21.72 45.87 -1.34
N LEU A 163 22.00 44.59 -1.56
CA LEU A 163 21.90 43.53 -0.57
C LEU A 163 23.29 42.98 -0.27
N LEU A 164 23.71 43.02 0.98
CA LEU A 164 24.89 42.28 1.45
C LEU A 164 24.46 40.86 1.79
N ILE A 165 25.18 39.87 1.29
CA ILE A 165 24.95 38.46 1.61
C ILE A 165 26.24 37.85 2.15
N GLU A 166 26.14 37.16 3.27
CA GLU A 166 27.16 36.28 3.83
C GLU A 166 26.57 34.89 3.99
N THR A 167 27.20 33.89 3.37
CA THR A 167 26.81 32.48 3.54
C THR A 167 27.99 31.72 4.12
N ARG A 168 27.76 31.02 5.22
CA ARG A 168 28.70 30.09 5.83
C ARG A 168 28.24 28.68 5.60
N ARG A 169 29.17 27.83 5.15
CA ARG A 169 28.96 26.39 4.94
C ARG A 169 30.08 25.66 5.64
N ASN A 170 29.73 24.72 6.52
CA ASN A 170 30.69 23.92 7.31
C ASN A 170 31.73 24.79 8.05
N GLY A 171 31.27 25.90 8.65
CA GLY A 171 32.09 26.80 9.46
C GLY A 171 32.98 27.76 8.69
N ASN A 172 33.01 27.70 7.35
CA ASN A 172 33.79 28.60 6.50
C ASN A 172 32.87 29.55 5.72
N THR A 173 33.32 30.77 5.48
CA THR A 173 32.65 31.70 4.57
C THR A 173 32.70 31.14 3.15
N PHE A 174 31.54 30.77 2.61
CA PHE A 174 31.38 30.32 1.24
C PHE A 174 31.17 31.50 0.29
N PHE A 175 30.23 32.39 0.65
CA PHE A 175 29.93 33.60 -0.11
C PHE A 175 29.99 34.82 0.80
N TYR A 176 30.55 35.92 0.30
CA TYR A 176 30.48 37.24 0.91
C TYR A 176 30.52 38.30 -0.18
N GLY A 177 29.47 39.11 -0.31
CA GLY A 177 29.44 40.12 -1.35
C GLY A 177 28.21 41.00 -1.38
N PHE A 178 28.30 42.08 -2.15
CA PHE A 178 27.21 43.01 -2.42
C PHE A 178 26.53 42.65 -3.73
N VAL A 179 25.22 42.49 -3.69
CA VAL A 179 24.37 42.19 -4.84
C VAL A 179 23.49 43.40 -5.14
N PRO A 180 23.56 43.97 -6.36
CA PRO A 180 22.64 45.04 -6.75
C PRO A 180 21.20 44.53 -6.78
N THR A 181 20.27 45.29 -6.20
CA THR A 181 18.83 45.02 -6.26
C THR A 181 18.12 46.17 -6.97
N PRO A 182 16.98 45.93 -7.63
CA PRO A 182 16.12 47.01 -8.10
C PRO A 182 15.79 47.99 -6.97
N LEU A 183 15.57 49.26 -7.32
CA LEU A 183 14.98 50.24 -6.42
C LEU A 183 13.55 49.81 -6.13
N VAL A 184 13.23 49.62 -4.85
CA VAL A 184 11.88 49.24 -4.41
C VAL A 184 11.06 50.53 -4.25
N ASP A 185 10.12 50.77 -5.18
CA ASP A 185 9.18 51.89 -5.07
C ASP A 185 8.26 51.72 -3.85
N THR A 186 7.71 52.81 -3.32
CA THR A 186 7.02 52.84 -2.01
C THR A 186 5.79 51.94 -1.88
N ASP A 187 5.26 51.44 -3.00
CA ASP A 187 4.04 50.63 -3.07
C ASP A 187 4.27 49.18 -3.57
N GLU A 188 5.52 48.75 -3.74
CA GLU A 188 5.87 47.38 -4.17
C GLU A 188 6.70 46.64 -3.10
N TYR A 189 6.51 45.33 -2.97
CA TYR A 189 7.41 44.46 -2.21
C TYR A 189 8.34 43.75 -3.20
N PHE A 190 9.61 43.62 -2.84
CA PHE A 190 10.62 42.97 -3.65
C PHE A 190 10.97 41.61 -3.06
N THR A 191 11.03 40.58 -3.91
CA THR A 191 11.48 39.25 -3.51
C THR A 191 12.89 38.97 -4.04
N PHE A 192 13.70 38.31 -3.22
CA PHE A 192 15.06 37.92 -3.59
C PHE A 192 15.25 36.43 -3.39
N ASP A 193 15.54 35.72 -4.48
CA ASP A 193 15.77 34.28 -4.47
C ASP A 193 17.14 33.93 -3.86
N VAL A 194 17.11 33.24 -2.72
CA VAL A 194 18.34 32.79 -2.03
C VAL A 194 18.80 31.41 -2.51
N LEU A 195 18.01 30.68 -3.30
CA LEU A 195 18.38 29.38 -3.85
C LEU A 195 19.27 29.49 -5.09
N ASN A 196 19.58 30.70 -5.55
CA ASN A 196 20.54 30.87 -6.64
C ASN A 196 21.91 30.26 -6.24
N PRO A 197 22.47 29.30 -7.02
CA PRO A 197 23.69 28.59 -6.64
C PRO A 197 24.91 29.48 -6.39
N VAL A 198 24.92 30.71 -6.92
CA VAL A 198 26.00 31.68 -6.70
C VAL A 198 26.20 31.99 -5.21
N TYR A 199 25.13 31.96 -4.41
CA TYR A 199 25.20 32.27 -2.98
C TYR A 199 25.54 31.03 -2.12
N GLY A 200 25.48 29.83 -2.71
CA GLY A 200 25.85 28.57 -2.04
C GLY A 200 24.85 28.01 -1.04
N PHE A 201 23.73 28.69 -0.82
CA PHE A 201 22.70 28.23 0.11
C PHE A 201 21.95 26.98 -0.40
N SER A 202 21.76 26.86 -1.72
CA SER A 202 21.24 25.64 -2.36
C SER A 202 22.09 24.42 -2.01
N ASP A 203 23.41 24.56 -2.03
CA ASP A 203 24.31 23.43 -1.77
C ASP A 203 24.26 22.99 -0.30
N ILE A 204 24.00 23.92 0.63
CA ILE A 204 23.77 23.57 2.05
C ILE A 204 22.52 22.70 2.17
N LEU A 205 21.45 23.05 1.45
CA LEU A 205 20.20 22.27 1.42
C LEU A 205 20.36 20.90 0.75
N GLU A 206 21.28 20.75 -0.20
CA GLU A 206 21.59 19.45 -0.81
C GLU A 206 22.42 18.55 0.11
N ASP A 207 23.36 19.12 0.86
CA ASP A 207 24.25 18.37 1.75
C ASP A 207 23.60 17.94 3.08
N VAL A 208 22.56 18.65 3.52
CA VAL A 208 21.98 18.46 4.85
C VAL A 208 21.28 17.10 4.97
N GLU A 209 21.51 16.42 6.10
CA GLU A 209 20.76 15.22 6.43
C GLU A 209 19.29 15.57 6.67
N LYS A 210 18.39 14.81 6.06
CA LYS A 210 16.95 15.02 6.15
C LYS A 210 16.33 14.09 7.20
N PRO A 211 15.36 14.55 8.00
CA PRO A 211 14.81 15.90 8.01
C PRO A 211 15.70 16.91 8.75
N PHE A 212 15.54 18.20 8.45
CA PHE A 212 16.31 19.29 9.08
C PHE A 212 15.42 20.40 9.66
N THR A 213 16.01 21.29 10.44
CA THR A 213 15.33 22.44 11.05
C THR A 213 15.94 23.75 10.55
N LEU A 214 15.10 24.75 10.34
CA LEU A 214 15.49 26.11 10.02
C LEU A 214 14.98 27.09 11.06
N MET A 215 15.86 27.95 11.55
CA MET A 215 15.47 29.18 12.23
C MET A 215 15.54 30.33 11.23
N LEU A 216 14.42 31.03 11.11
CA LEU A 216 14.23 32.19 10.25
C LEU A 216 14.11 33.43 11.14
N ASP A 217 14.79 34.51 10.82
CA ASP A 217 14.57 35.84 11.40
C ASP A 217 14.52 36.87 10.27
N GLY A 218 13.38 37.55 10.10
CA GLY A 218 13.09 38.43 8.97
C GLY A 218 11.78 38.06 8.25
N SER A 219 11.63 38.57 7.03
CA SER A 219 10.46 38.33 6.17
C SER A 219 10.80 37.40 5.01
N PHE A 220 10.08 36.30 4.88
CA PHE A 220 10.39 35.25 3.91
C PHE A 220 9.15 34.73 3.21
N GLN A 221 9.33 34.31 1.96
CA GLN A 221 8.37 33.49 1.25
C GLN A 221 9.00 32.13 0.92
N ILE A 222 8.43 31.04 1.42
CA ILE A 222 9.03 29.69 1.36
C ILE A 222 7.99 28.66 0.93
N GLU A 223 8.31 27.84 -0.07
CA GLU A 223 7.57 26.63 -0.36
C GLU A 223 8.38 25.42 0.11
N TYR A 224 7.78 24.59 0.96
CA TYR A 224 8.47 23.49 1.63
C TYR A 224 7.58 22.26 1.82
N GLU A 225 8.24 21.13 1.99
CA GLU A 225 7.64 19.90 2.52
C GLU A 225 8.35 19.50 3.81
N LYS A 226 7.60 18.83 4.68
CA LYS A 226 8.13 18.31 5.95
C LYS A 226 7.46 17.02 6.35
N ILE A 227 8.07 16.33 7.30
CA ILE A 227 7.44 15.21 7.97
C ILE A 227 6.33 15.78 8.88
N PRO A 228 5.08 15.28 8.78
CA PRO A 228 4.01 15.66 9.69
C PRO A 228 4.37 15.42 11.17
N PRO A 229 3.82 16.19 12.11
CA PRO A 229 2.63 17.05 11.96
C PRO A 229 2.93 18.50 11.53
N TYR A 230 1.96 19.10 10.85
CA TYR A 230 1.92 20.55 10.62
C TYR A 230 1.21 21.23 11.81
N ASP A 231 1.79 22.31 12.32
CA ASP A 231 1.20 23.14 13.38
C ASP A 231 0.04 23.98 12.81
N ASN A 232 -0.91 24.37 13.67
CA ASN A 232 -2.00 25.26 13.26
C ASN A 232 -1.49 26.66 12.83
N SER A 233 -0.37 27.12 13.37
CA SER A 233 0.30 28.35 12.94
C SER A 233 0.85 28.29 11.53
N GLU A 234 1.03 27.09 10.97
CA GLU A 234 1.48 26.86 9.60
C GLU A 234 0.30 26.69 8.63
N LYS A 235 -0.93 27.03 9.04
CA LYS A 235 -2.11 26.92 8.17
C LYS A 235 -2.45 28.28 7.58
N ARG A 236 -2.34 28.40 6.27
CA ARG A 236 -2.73 29.65 5.59
C ARG A 236 -4.21 29.66 5.20
N PHE A 237 -4.63 28.66 4.45
CA PHE A 237 -6.00 28.47 4.00
C PHE A 237 -6.29 26.98 3.80
N THR A 238 -7.55 26.63 3.60
CA THR A 238 -7.98 25.25 3.44
C THR A 238 -8.83 25.04 2.20
N HIS A 239 -8.69 23.88 1.57
CA HIS A 239 -9.40 23.49 0.37
C HIS A 239 -9.83 22.02 0.43
N ASP A 240 -10.94 21.67 -0.24
CA ASP A 240 -11.37 20.29 -0.37
C ASP A 240 -10.69 19.61 -1.57
N ARG A 241 -10.39 18.32 -1.44
CA ARG A 241 -9.78 17.50 -2.48
C ARG A 241 -10.46 16.13 -2.53
N SER A 242 -10.61 15.58 -3.74
CA SER A 242 -11.14 14.23 -3.93
C SER A 242 -10.34 13.50 -5.00
N ILE A 243 -9.98 12.26 -4.71
CA ILE A 243 -9.16 11.39 -5.57
C ILE A 243 -9.92 10.08 -5.77
N ASN A 244 -10.10 9.67 -7.02
CA ASN A 244 -10.75 8.41 -7.40
C ASN A 244 -9.74 7.52 -8.11
N ILE A 245 -9.57 6.29 -7.62
CA ILE A 245 -8.62 5.33 -8.18
C ILE A 245 -9.36 4.00 -8.38
N SER A 246 -9.26 3.43 -9.58
CA SER A 246 -9.63 2.02 -9.79
C SER A 246 -8.59 1.17 -9.07
N THR A 247 -9.01 0.11 -8.39
CA THR A 247 -8.07 -0.78 -7.70
C THR A 247 -8.01 -2.15 -8.35
N GLY A 248 -9.13 -2.61 -8.92
CA GLY A 248 -9.22 -3.93 -9.53
C GLY A 248 -8.87 -5.07 -8.58
N SER A 249 -8.81 -6.28 -9.10
CA SER A 249 -8.43 -7.47 -8.33
C SER A 249 -7.72 -8.50 -9.17
N PHE A 250 -6.93 -9.32 -8.48
CA PHE A 250 -6.45 -10.60 -8.98
C PHE A 250 -6.93 -11.68 -8.02
N SER A 251 -7.54 -12.74 -8.53
CA SER A 251 -8.16 -13.77 -7.69
C SER A 251 -7.83 -15.19 -8.14
N TYR A 252 -7.82 -16.10 -7.17
CA TYR A 252 -7.79 -17.53 -7.37
C TYR A 252 -9.06 -18.14 -6.80
N GLY A 253 -9.82 -18.85 -7.64
CA GLY A 253 -10.98 -19.65 -7.24
C GLY A 253 -10.66 -21.15 -7.39
N PRO A 254 -10.64 -21.94 -6.29
CA PRO A 254 -10.45 -23.38 -6.35
C PRO A 254 -11.71 -24.15 -6.78
N SER A 255 -11.49 -25.39 -7.18
CA SER A 255 -12.50 -26.44 -7.30
C SER A 255 -11.96 -27.69 -6.62
N ASN A 256 -12.10 -27.70 -5.29
CA ASN A 256 -11.66 -28.77 -4.41
C ASN A 256 -12.72 -29.88 -4.30
N ASN A 257 -12.28 -31.10 -3.99
CA ASN A 257 -13.15 -32.28 -3.92
C ASN A 257 -13.36 -32.77 -2.48
N PHE A 258 -12.41 -32.53 -1.58
CA PHE A 258 -12.37 -33.08 -0.22
C PHE A 258 -12.24 -32.01 0.88
N TRP A 259 -11.84 -30.79 0.52
CA TRP A 259 -11.73 -29.62 1.38
C TRP A 259 -12.63 -28.48 0.90
N ILE A 260 -12.87 -27.52 1.78
CA ILE A 260 -13.67 -26.33 1.45
C ILE A 260 -12.94 -25.45 0.44
N ASP A 261 -13.69 -24.88 -0.49
CA ASP A 261 -13.18 -23.86 -1.41
C ASP A 261 -12.88 -22.56 -0.66
N GLN A 262 -11.69 -22.02 -0.92
CA GLN A 262 -11.13 -20.83 -0.32
C GLN A 262 -10.61 -19.90 -1.42
N ASP A 263 -11.38 -18.90 -1.78
CA ASP A 263 -10.94 -17.92 -2.77
C ASP A 263 -9.91 -16.99 -2.12
N PHE A 264 -8.80 -16.78 -2.83
CA PHE A 264 -7.79 -15.79 -2.45
C PHE A 264 -7.86 -14.63 -3.43
N ILE A 265 -7.99 -13.42 -2.90
CA ILE A 265 -8.15 -12.20 -3.69
C ILE A 265 -7.08 -11.21 -3.27
N PHE A 266 -6.25 -10.80 -4.21
CA PHE A 266 -5.42 -9.61 -4.10
C PHE A 266 -6.24 -8.41 -4.57
N GLU A 267 -6.49 -7.45 -3.68
CA GLU A 267 -7.22 -6.22 -3.98
C GLU A 267 -6.60 -5.08 -3.17
N ASN A 268 -6.16 -4.01 -3.87
CA ASN A 268 -5.58 -2.81 -3.27
C ASN A 268 -4.53 -3.10 -2.16
N GLY A 269 -3.58 -4.01 -2.43
CA GLY A 269 -2.53 -4.40 -1.47
C GLY A 269 -2.97 -5.36 -0.36
N ALA A 270 -4.27 -5.61 -0.18
CA ALA A 270 -4.77 -6.61 0.74
C ALA A 270 -4.80 -7.99 0.06
N VAL A 271 -4.60 -9.05 0.87
CA VAL A 271 -5.00 -10.41 0.50
C VAL A 271 -6.24 -10.76 1.30
N ILE A 272 -7.36 -10.97 0.61
CA ILE A 272 -8.66 -11.29 1.16
C ILE A 272 -8.92 -12.79 0.96
N LEU A 273 -9.45 -13.43 1.99
CA LEU A 273 -9.95 -14.80 1.95
C LEU A 273 -11.48 -14.77 1.97
N GLN A 274 -12.08 -15.47 1.01
CA GLN A 274 -13.50 -15.77 0.96
C GLN A 274 -13.68 -17.30 0.98
N GLN A 275 -14.53 -17.83 1.86
CA GLN A 275 -14.77 -19.27 1.95
C GLN A 275 -16.15 -19.58 1.39
N SER A 276 -16.30 -20.67 0.63
CA SER A 276 -17.59 -21.04 0.04
C SER A 276 -18.71 -21.31 1.04
N THR A 277 -18.36 -21.57 2.31
CA THR A 277 -19.28 -21.83 3.42
C THR A 277 -19.72 -20.59 4.18
N SER A 278 -19.21 -19.41 3.83
CA SER A 278 -19.42 -18.15 4.55
C SER A 278 -19.77 -17.04 3.57
N ASN A 279 -20.69 -16.13 3.93
CA ASN A 279 -20.89 -14.89 3.16
C ASN A 279 -19.98 -13.75 3.63
N ARG A 280 -19.05 -14.03 4.56
CA ARG A 280 -18.08 -13.09 5.08
C ARG A 280 -16.69 -13.42 4.57
N SER A 281 -16.01 -12.36 4.15
CA SER A 281 -14.61 -12.35 3.70
C SER A 281 -13.74 -11.76 4.81
N LEU A 282 -12.47 -12.16 4.84
CA LEU A 282 -11.52 -11.77 5.88
C LEU A 282 -10.19 -11.34 5.28
N VAL A 283 -9.60 -10.27 5.79
CA VAL A 283 -8.23 -9.88 5.44
C VAL A 283 -7.24 -10.88 6.05
N ARG A 284 -6.35 -11.41 5.20
CA ARG A 284 -5.25 -12.32 5.55
C ARG A 284 -3.89 -11.63 5.48
N SER A 285 -3.69 -10.77 4.48
CA SER A 285 -2.57 -9.82 4.45
C SER A 285 -3.12 -8.41 4.49
N ARG A 286 -2.57 -7.57 5.38
CA ARG A 286 -3.06 -6.21 5.61
C ARG A 286 -2.74 -5.32 4.40
N PRO A 287 -3.67 -4.45 3.97
CA PRO A 287 -3.34 -3.39 3.02
C PRO A 287 -2.43 -2.34 3.67
N PHE A 288 -1.93 -1.43 2.84
CA PHE A 288 -0.97 -0.39 3.22
C PHE A 288 -1.70 0.92 3.56
N ILE A 289 -2.75 0.80 4.39
CA ILE A 289 -3.55 1.92 4.88
C ILE A 289 -3.47 1.93 6.41
N THR A 290 -2.61 2.80 6.95
CA THR A 290 -2.28 2.77 8.38
C THR A 290 -2.31 4.15 9.01
N VAL A 291 -2.76 4.22 10.26
CA VAL A 291 -2.72 5.45 11.06
C VAL A 291 -1.55 5.41 12.04
N ASP A 292 -0.71 6.43 11.97
CA ASP A 292 0.24 6.77 13.03
C ASP A 292 -0.36 7.88 13.92
N ASN A 293 -0.67 7.50 15.16
CA ASN A 293 -1.30 8.40 16.11
C ASN A 293 -0.32 9.39 16.74
N ASP A 294 0.98 9.08 16.75
CA ASP A 294 2.00 9.93 17.36
C ASP A 294 2.31 11.12 16.45
N THR A 295 2.48 10.86 15.15
CA THR A 295 2.72 11.89 14.11
C THR A 295 1.44 12.48 13.51
N ARG A 296 0.26 11.95 13.89
CA ARG A 296 -1.04 12.30 13.30
C ARG A 296 -1.03 12.13 11.78
N LEU A 297 -0.49 11.01 11.31
CA LEU A 297 -0.30 10.72 9.90
C LEU A 297 -1.14 9.53 9.46
N LEU A 298 -1.99 9.76 8.47
CA LEU A 298 -2.67 8.71 7.72
C LEU A 298 -1.81 8.35 6.50
N ASN A 299 -1.17 7.19 6.54
CA ASN A 299 -0.42 6.64 5.41
C ASN A 299 -1.36 5.80 4.54
N ILE A 300 -1.45 6.13 3.26
CA ILE A 300 -2.28 5.45 2.26
C ILE A 300 -1.40 5.10 1.06
N GLN A 301 -1.13 3.82 0.85
CA GLN A 301 -0.61 3.34 -0.42
C GLN A 301 -1.69 2.51 -1.12
N VAL A 302 -2.07 2.99 -2.31
CA VAL A 302 -3.09 2.35 -3.16
C VAL A 302 -2.41 1.56 -4.26
N PHE A 303 -2.98 0.42 -4.64
CA PHE A 303 -2.52 -0.40 -5.76
C PHE A 303 -3.65 -0.57 -6.76
N ASN A 304 -3.40 -0.13 -8.00
CA ASN A 304 -4.32 -0.23 -9.12
C ASN A 304 -3.90 -1.38 -10.02
N VAL A 305 -4.67 -2.47 -10.03
CA VAL A 305 -4.45 -3.57 -10.97
C VAL A 305 -4.79 -3.09 -12.37
N VAL A 306 -3.79 -3.02 -13.25
CA VAL A 306 -3.95 -2.53 -14.63
C VAL A 306 -3.78 -3.66 -15.65
N GLY A 307 -4.31 -3.46 -16.86
CA GLY A 307 -4.17 -4.39 -17.97
C GLY A 307 -5.52 -4.76 -18.59
N ILE A 308 -5.61 -5.99 -19.09
CA ILE A 308 -6.83 -6.54 -19.70
C ILE A 308 -7.39 -7.57 -18.74
N ALA A 309 -8.71 -7.58 -18.58
CA ALA A 309 -9.38 -8.63 -17.82
C ALA A 309 -9.16 -9.99 -18.50
N ASP A 310 -8.69 -10.97 -17.73
CA ASP A 310 -8.31 -12.28 -18.25
C ASP A 310 -8.57 -13.38 -17.21
N SER A 311 -8.75 -14.61 -17.68
CA SER A 311 -8.99 -15.76 -16.81
C SER A 311 -8.36 -17.04 -17.36
N MET A 312 -7.70 -17.80 -16.48
CA MET A 312 -7.05 -19.05 -16.83
C MET A 312 -7.34 -20.13 -15.78
N GLY A 313 -7.92 -21.25 -16.24
CA GLY A 313 -8.14 -22.45 -15.43
C GLY A 313 -7.07 -23.52 -15.65
N GLY A 314 -6.79 -24.32 -14.63
CA GLY A 314 -5.89 -25.46 -14.75
C GLY A 314 -5.77 -26.28 -13.47
N ASN A 315 -4.90 -27.29 -13.50
CA ASN A 315 -4.57 -28.15 -12.37
C ASN A 315 -3.05 -28.34 -12.17
N GLY A 316 -2.23 -27.57 -12.89
CA GLY A 316 -0.76 -27.56 -12.81
C GLY A 316 -0.23 -26.27 -12.18
N ILE A 317 1.03 -25.94 -12.43
CA ILE A 317 1.64 -24.68 -11.98
C ILE A 317 1.45 -23.61 -13.07
N SER A 318 1.00 -22.43 -12.67
CA SER A 318 0.96 -21.22 -13.50
C SER A 318 2.09 -20.28 -13.09
N THR A 319 2.75 -19.64 -14.07
CA THR A 319 3.72 -18.57 -13.80
C THR A 319 3.08 -17.22 -14.12
N VAL A 320 2.80 -16.43 -13.10
CA VAL A 320 2.22 -15.09 -13.22
C VAL A 320 3.33 -14.06 -13.24
N ASN A 321 3.28 -13.13 -14.20
CA ASN A 321 4.22 -12.01 -14.26
C ASN A 321 3.62 -10.78 -13.61
N ILE A 322 4.40 -10.09 -12.77
CA ILE A 322 3.98 -8.92 -12.00
C ILE A 322 4.95 -7.79 -12.26
N GLN A 323 4.43 -6.68 -12.74
CA GLN A 323 5.20 -5.46 -12.94
C GLN A 323 4.55 -4.34 -12.15
N VAL A 324 5.32 -3.70 -11.28
CA VAL A 324 4.90 -2.52 -10.52
C VAL A 324 5.54 -1.30 -11.15
N GLU A 325 4.74 -0.28 -11.43
CA GLU A 325 5.27 1.05 -11.75
C GLU A 325 5.36 1.88 -10.46
N ASP A 326 6.49 2.59 -10.32
CA ASP A 326 6.70 3.52 -9.20
C ASP A 326 5.95 4.81 -9.46
N HIS A 327 5.44 5.43 -8.39
CA HIS A 327 4.72 6.70 -8.47
C HIS A 327 5.17 7.67 -7.41
N GLU A 328 4.86 8.94 -7.69
CA GLU A 328 5.12 10.04 -6.78
C GLU A 328 4.27 9.91 -5.52
N GLU A 329 4.97 10.03 -4.40
CA GLU A 329 4.38 10.15 -3.08
C GLU A 329 4.03 11.61 -2.81
N LYS A 330 2.83 11.85 -2.25
CA LYS A 330 2.36 13.19 -1.93
C LYS A 330 1.87 13.27 -0.50
N THR A 331 2.30 14.31 0.20
CA THR A 331 1.82 14.63 1.55
C THR A 331 0.84 15.80 1.49
N TYR A 332 -0.32 15.62 2.11
CA TYR A 332 -1.35 16.62 2.31
C TYR A 332 -1.32 17.07 3.78
N PRO A 333 -0.98 18.33 4.04
CA PRO A 333 -0.80 18.81 5.39
C PRO A 333 -2.15 19.02 6.07
N SER A 334 -2.25 18.60 7.33
CA SER A 334 -3.34 18.89 8.27
C SER A 334 -4.74 18.91 7.64
N VAL A 335 -5.28 17.71 7.40
CA VAL A 335 -6.63 17.51 6.87
C VAL A 335 -7.61 17.38 8.03
N GLU A 336 -8.69 18.17 8.01
CA GLU A 336 -9.71 18.12 9.06
C GLU A 336 -10.46 16.79 9.05
N VAL A 337 -10.91 16.35 7.87
CA VAL A 337 -11.58 15.06 7.70
C VAL A 337 -11.11 14.38 6.42
N THR A 338 -10.64 13.14 6.51
CA THR A 338 -10.40 12.28 5.35
C THR A 338 -11.42 11.14 5.36
N ASN A 339 -12.24 11.05 4.32
CA ASN A 339 -13.12 9.89 4.11
C ASN A 339 -12.57 9.01 2.99
N LEU A 340 -12.31 7.76 3.34
CA LEU A 340 -11.96 6.68 2.43
C LEU A 340 -13.22 5.86 2.14
N THR A 341 -13.72 5.90 0.91
CA THR A 341 -14.87 5.09 0.49
C THR A 341 -14.39 4.01 -0.47
N ILE A 342 -14.64 2.74 -0.14
CA ILE A 342 -14.22 1.57 -0.93
C ILE A 342 -15.44 0.88 -1.50
N CYS A 343 -15.39 0.63 -2.81
CA CYS A 343 -16.30 -0.29 -3.49
C CYS A 343 -15.54 -1.58 -3.79
N SER A 344 -16.07 -2.69 -3.29
CA SER A 344 -15.47 -4.01 -3.37
C SER A 344 -16.57 -5.05 -3.25
N ASP A 345 -16.41 -6.19 -3.91
CA ASP A 345 -17.27 -7.37 -3.71
C ASP A 345 -17.05 -8.02 -2.33
N TYR A 346 -16.02 -7.59 -1.59
CA TYR A 346 -15.62 -8.12 -0.28
C TYR A 346 -15.72 -7.08 0.85
N PRO A 347 -16.86 -6.38 1.01
CA PRO A 347 -16.95 -5.23 1.91
C PRO A 347 -16.72 -5.63 3.38
N SER A 348 -17.08 -6.86 3.77
CA SER A 348 -16.88 -7.35 5.14
C SER A 348 -15.40 -7.46 5.55
N ALA A 349 -14.49 -7.71 4.61
CA ALA A 349 -13.04 -7.73 4.86
C ALA A 349 -12.52 -6.31 5.11
N TRP A 350 -12.86 -5.37 4.22
CA TRP A 350 -12.48 -3.95 4.34
C TRP A 350 -13.03 -3.32 5.61
N TYR A 351 -14.32 -3.54 5.92
CA TYR A 351 -14.93 -3.07 7.15
C TYR A 351 -14.16 -3.57 8.37
N SER A 352 -13.90 -4.89 8.44
CA SER A 352 -13.19 -5.48 9.57
C SER A 352 -11.78 -4.92 9.75
N TYR A 353 -11.06 -4.66 8.66
CA TYR A 353 -9.70 -4.10 8.75
C TYR A 353 -9.72 -2.61 9.10
N LEU A 354 -10.51 -1.80 8.39
CA LEU A 354 -10.53 -0.35 8.60
C LEU A 354 -11.07 0.02 9.97
N SER A 355 -11.96 -0.79 10.58
CA SER A 355 -12.38 -0.60 11.98
C SER A 355 -11.24 -0.71 12.99
N THR A 356 -10.07 -1.24 12.59
CA THR A 356 -8.85 -1.22 13.41
C THR A 356 -8.03 0.06 13.26
N GLN A 357 -8.32 0.87 12.23
CA GLN A 357 -7.56 2.08 11.88
C GLN A 357 -8.33 3.37 12.20
N GLY A 358 -9.66 3.40 12.00
CA GLY A 358 -10.47 4.61 12.15
C GLY A 358 -11.94 4.33 12.43
N ASP A 359 -12.78 5.36 12.27
CA ASP A 359 -14.23 5.25 12.40
C ASP A 359 -14.83 4.73 11.08
N VAL A 360 -15.65 3.68 11.12
CA VAL A 360 -16.07 2.95 9.91
C VAL A 360 -17.55 2.64 9.91
N GLU A 361 -18.18 2.94 8.79
CA GLU A 361 -19.58 2.65 8.50
C GLU A 361 -19.75 1.84 7.20
N MET A 362 -20.81 1.03 7.17
CA MET A 362 -21.33 0.46 5.93
C MET A 362 -22.42 1.38 5.40
N LEU A 363 -22.30 1.80 4.14
CA LEU A 363 -23.30 2.61 3.45
C LEU A 363 -24.42 1.73 2.89
N GLU A 364 -25.56 2.33 2.55
CA GLU A 364 -26.77 1.61 2.11
C GLU A 364 -26.58 0.84 0.79
N ASP A 365 -25.62 1.26 -0.03
CA ASP A 365 -25.23 0.65 -1.31
C ASP A 365 -24.14 -0.44 -1.17
N GLY A 366 -23.76 -0.80 0.06
CA GLY A 366 -22.75 -1.82 0.33
C GLY A 366 -21.30 -1.31 0.31
N LEU A 367 -21.10 -0.01 0.11
CA LEU A 367 -19.78 0.62 0.21
C LEU A 367 -19.30 0.69 1.66
N VAL A 368 -17.98 0.58 1.84
CA VAL A 368 -17.34 0.77 3.15
C VAL A 368 -16.77 2.17 3.20
N ARG A 369 -17.16 2.98 4.18
CA ARG A 369 -16.54 4.29 4.43
C ARG A 369 -15.77 4.27 5.74
N ALA A 370 -14.51 4.70 5.70
CA ALA A 370 -13.70 4.99 6.88
C ALA A 370 -13.38 6.50 6.95
N SER A 371 -13.53 7.08 8.14
CA SER A 371 -13.31 8.49 8.40
C SER A 371 -12.17 8.70 9.40
N PHE A 372 -11.26 9.61 9.05
CA PHE A 372 -10.10 9.98 9.84
C PHE A 372 -10.11 11.49 10.07
N TYR A 373 -9.76 11.94 11.28
CA TYR A 373 -9.97 13.32 11.71
C TYR A 373 -8.67 13.98 12.17
N ASN A 374 -8.44 15.21 11.72
CA ASN A 374 -7.33 16.07 12.14
C ASN A 374 -5.96 15.39 11.97
N MET A 375 -5.70 14.86 10.77
CA MET A 375 -4.48 14.15 10.41
C MET A 375 -3.88 14.70 9.13
N SER A 376 -2.57 14.67 8.99
CA SER A 376 -1.96 14.83 7.67
C SER A 376 -2.12 13.51 6.89
N VAL A 377 -2.23 13.59 5.57
CA VAL A 377 -2.41 12.39 4.72
C VAL A 377 -1.20 12.25 3.84
N LYS A 378 -0.48 11.15 3.96
CA LYS A 378 0.62 10.79 3.09
C LYS A 378 0.15 9.68 2.16
N MET A 379 0.20 9.95 0.86
CA MET A 379 -0.45 9.10 -0.14
C MET A 379 0.49 8.79 -1.31
N SER A 380 0.51 7.53 -1.73
CA SER A 380 1.06 7.06 -3.00
C SER A 380 0.08 6.10 -3.68
N SER A 381 0.19 5.95 -4.99
CA SER A 381 -0.66 5.06 -5.77
C SER A 381 0.18 4.36 -6.82
N SER A 382 0.22 3.04 -6.84
CA SER A 382 1.02 2.25 -7.79
C SER A 382 0.17 1.47 -8.76
N ASP A 383 0.52 1.51 -10.05
CA ASP A 383 -0.06 0.61 -11.05
C ASP A 383 0.65 -0.75 -10.99
N VAL A 384 -0.15 -1.82 -10.88
CA VAL A 384 0.31 -3.21 -10.79
C VAL A 384 -0.23 -3.97 -11.98
N MET A 385 0.63 -4.25 -12.96
CA MET A 385 0.28 -5.08 -14.11
C MET A 385 0.48 -6.55 -13.76
N ILE A 386 -0.61 -7.32 -13.76
CA ILE A 386 -0.60 -8.76 -13.53
C ILE A 386 -0.96 -9.45 -14.84
N THR A 387 -0.03 -10.25 -15.37
CA THR A 387 -0.23 -11.00 -16.61
C THR A 387 -0.24 -12.49 -16.32
N ILE A 388 -1.33 -13.16 -16.70
CA ILE A 388 -1.44 -14.61 -16.67
C ILE A 388 -1.02 -15.21 -18.04
N PRO A 389 -0.47 -16.44 -18.09
CA PRO A 389 0.06 -17.08 -19.30
C PRO A 389 -0.89 -17.27 -20.48
#